data_AF-A0ABD4KT56-F1
#
_entry.id   AF-A0ABD4KT56-F1
#
_cell.length_a   1.000
_cell.length_b   1.000
_cell.length_c   1.000
_cell.angle_alpha   90.00
_cell.angle_beta   90.00
_cell.angle_gamma   90.00
#
_symmetry.space_group_name_H-M   'P 1'
#
loop_
_entity.id
_entity.type
_entity.pdbx_description
1 polymer ?
#
loop_
_entity_poly.entity_id
_entity_poly.type
_entity_poly.pdbx_seq_one_letter_code
_entity_poly.pdbx_strand_id
1 'polypeptide(L)'
;MLIEETTNVRDKIILLMAAYGGRRQCEIIQILINDVEPVNGRLHVTLAHPETSSMYWLCKAGKKRTGTRGEFLKTMYGLKPRINLGALSSSAGWKGIKYDDKNTETSIMWFIREEVERYLLTLHIQYMEEVRGEYSHHPYYFVNQNGDPMTQKSMSKAIHSACKRLEKKYGINLDGRRGHSLRHHYGFYCADVLQMDLLMIRKYMGHKQLSSTAIYTH
;
A
#
# COMPACT_ATOMS: atom_id res chain seq x y z
N MET A 1 4.24 9.50 18.02
CA MET A 1 4.27 8.28 18.86
C MET A 1 4.38 6.97 18.07
N LEU A 2 3.34 6.42 17.42
CA LEU A 2 3.44 5.06 16.81
C LEU A 2 4.52 4.93 15.70
N ILE A 3 4.59 5.92 14.81
CA ILE A 3 5.55 5.95 13.70
C ILE A 3 6.99 6.16 14.23
N GLU A 4 7.16 7.07 15.18
CA GLU A 4 8.47 7.39 15.78
C GLU A 4 9.08 6.19 16.52
N GLU A 5 8.24 5.41 17.20
CA GLU A 5 8.65 4.21 17.95
C GLU A 5 8.89 2.98 17.08
N THR A 6 8.53 3.03 15.80
CA THR A 6 8.77 1.93 14.87
C THR A 6 10.15 2.13 14.24
N THR A 7 11.12 1.29 14.55
CA THR A 7 12.50 1.45 14.06
C THR A 7 12.70 0.94 12.63
N ASN A 8 12.07 -0.16 12.27
CA ASN A 8 12.20 -0.77 10.95
C ASN A 8 11.60 0.13 9.86
N VAL A 9 12.42 0.52 8.87
CA VAL A 9 12.04 1.46 7.79
C VAL A 9 10.84 0.97 6.97
N ARG A 10 10.80 -0.32 6.60
CA ARG A 10 9.67 -0.93 5.89
C ARG A 10 8.38 -0.79 6.70
N ASP A 11 8.44 -1.12 7.98
CA ASP A 11 7.27 -1.07 8.86
C ASP A 11 6.79 0.37 9.09
N LYS A 12 7.70 1.36 9.16
CA LYS A 12 7.33 2.79 9.17
C LYS A 12 6.52 3.17 7.93
N ILE A 13 7.00 2.80 6.74
CA ILE A 13 6.30 3.06 5.47
C ILE A 13 4.92 2.41 5.48
N ILE A 14 4.82 1.13 5.88
CA ILE A 14 3.54 0.40 5.97
C ILE A 14 2.57 1.14 6.89
N LEU A 15 3.02 1.55 8.07
CA LEU A 15 2.17 2.25 9.03
C LEU A 15 1.71 3.61 8.50
N LEU A 16 2.59 4.39 7.86
CA LEU A 16 2.24 5.66 7.25
C LEU A 16 1.22 5.48 6.11
N MET A 17 1.45 4.53 5.21
CA MET A 17 0.50 4.18 4.15
C MET A 17 -0.85 3.73 4.70
N ALA A 18 -0.86 2.88 5.73
CA ALA A 18 -2.10 2.38 6.32
C ALA A 18 -2.86 3.44 7.11
N ALA A 19 -2.17 4.31 7.84
CA ALA A 19 -2.76 5.30 8.73
C ALA A 19 -3.16 6.60 8.03
N TYR A 20 -2.47 6.98 6.95
CA TYR A 20 -2.69 8.26 6.27
C TYR A 20 -3.13 8.15 4.81
N GLY A 21 -3.07 6.95 4.21
CA GLY A 21 -3.46 6.77 2.80
C GLY A 21 -4.80 6.05 2.59
N GLY A 22 -5.43 5.53 3.65
CA GLY A 22 -6.81 5.02 3.57
C GLY A 22 -7.05 3.83 2.64
N ARG A 23 -6.01 3.13 2.15
CA ARG A 23 -6.12 1.97 1.24
C ARG A 23 -6.20 0.63 1.97
N ARG A 24 -6.66 -0.43 1.29
CA ARG A 24 -6.78 -1.75 1.93
C ARG A 24 -5.39 -2.40 2.00
N GLN A 25 -5.11 -3.19 3.04
CA GLN A 25 -3.85 -3.94 3.12
C GLN A 25 -3.63 -4.86 1.91
N CYS A 26 -4.70 -5.48 1.40
CA CYS A 26 -4.64 -6.31 0.20
C CYS A 26 -4.37 -5.52 -1.10
N GLU A 27 -4.55 -4.20 -1.10
CA GLU A 27 -4.14 -3.31 -2.20
C GLU A 27 -2.67 -2.91 -2.01
N ILE A 28 -2.29 -2.52 -0.79
CA ILE A 28 -0.92 -2.05 -0.45
C ILE A 28 0.13 -3.14 -0.72
N ILE A 29 -0.13 -4.41 -0.35
CA ILE A 29 0.84 -5.49 -0.60
C ILE A 29 1.03 -5.83 -2.09
N GLN A 30 0.17 -5.32 -2.98
CA GLN A 30 0.26 -5.54 -4.43
C GLN A 30 1.04 -4.46 -5.17
N ILE A 31 1.45 -3.39 -4.48
CA ILE A 31 2.31 -2.34 -5.02
C ILE A 31 3.60 -2.96 -5.56
N LEU A 32 3.94 -2.62 -6.80
CA LEU A 32 5.22 -2.94 -7.43
C LEU A 32 6.21 -1.80 -7.21
N ILE A 33 7.51 -2.04 -7.40
CA ILE A 33 8.53 -0.96 -7.29
C ILE A 33 8.20 0.20 -8.22
N ASN A 34 7.80 -0.11 -9.46
CA ASN A 34 7.43 0.87 -10.49
C ASN A 34 6.18 1.71 -10.14
N ASP A 35 5.47 1.35 -9.08
CA ASP A 35 4.28 2.08 -8.62
C ASP A 35 4.63 3.20 -7.63
N VAL A 36 5.90 3.29 -7.21
CA VAL A 36 6.38 4.19 -6.18
C VAL A 36 7.46 5.08 -6.77
N GLU A 37 7.17 6.36 -6.93
CA GLU A 37 8.06 7.29 -7.62
C GLU A 37 8.18 8.64 -6.89
N PRO A 38 9.39 9.22 -6.81
CA PRO A 38 9.56 10.60 -6.37
C PRO A 38 9.00 11.59 -7.41
N VAL A 39 8.07 12.45 -7.01
CA VAL A 39 7.50 13.50 -7.86
C VAL A 39 7.50 14.81 -7.08
N ASN A 40 8.17 15.84 -7.60
CA ASN A 40 8.21 17.18 -7.02
C ASN A 40 8.54 17.21 -5.51
N GLY A 41 9.51 16.38 -5.08
CA GLY A 41 9.94 16.29 -3.68
C GLY A 41 8.97 15.55 -2.76
N ARG A 42 8.01 14.79 -3.31
CA ARG A 42 7.05 13.97 -2.58
C ARG A 42 7.05 12.54 -3.11
N LEU A 43 6.62 11.58 -2.29
CA LEU A 43 6.42 10.21 -2.77
C LEU A 43 5.03 10.07 -3.40
N HIS A 44 4.99 9.73 -4.69
CA HIS A 44 3.77 9.31 -5.36
C HIS A 44 3.66 7.79 -5.31
N VAL A 45 2.48 7.29 -4.94
CA VAL A 45 2.17 5.85 -4.97
C VAL A 45 0.93 5.60 -5.83
N THR A 46 1.07 4.77 -6.87
CA THR A 46 0.00 4.45 -7.82
C THR A 46 -0.46 3.00 -7.65
N LEU A 47 -1.70 2.80 -7.24
CA LEU A 47 -2.33 1.49 -7.22
C LEU A 47 -2.90 1.16 -8.59
N ALA A 48 -2.49 0.05 -9.20
CA ALA A 48 -3.11 -0.39 -10.44
C ALA A 48 -3.58 -1.84 -10.40
N HIS A 49 -4.52 -2.17 -11.30
CA HIS A 49 -5.11 -3.52 -11.33
C HIS A 49 -4.00 -4.59 -11.45
N PRO A 50 -3.91 -5.58 -10.54
CA PRO A 50 -2.78 -6.50 -10.43
C PRO A 50 -2.47 -7.36 -11.65
N GLU A 51 -3.44 -7.51 -12.56
CA GLU A 51 -3.33 -8.35 -13.75
C GLU A 51 -3.42 -7.55 -15.04
N THR A 52 -4.42 -6.69 -15.18
CA THR A 52 -4.82 -6.09 -16.47
C THR A 52 -4.31 -4.67 -16.69
N SER A 53 -3.80 -4.00 -15.65
CA SER A 53 -3.23 -2.66 -15.83
C SER A 53 -2.06 -2.69 -16.81
N SER A 54 -1.98 -1.67 -17.66
CA SER A 54 -0.94 -1.55 -18.67
C SER A 54 0.43 -1.31 -18.01
N MET A 55 1.46 -1.95 -18.56
CA MET A 55 2.84 -1.79 -18.16
C MET A 55 3.76 -1.71 -19.37
N TYR A 56 4.86 -1.00 -19.17
CA TYR A 56 6.00 -0.96 -20.07
C TYR A 56 7.23 -1.49 -19.34
N TRP A 57 8.01 -2.36 -20.00
CA TRP A 57 9.24 -2.91 -19.44
C TRP A 57 10.25 -3.28 -20.52
N LEU A 58 11.51 -3.41 -20.11
CA LEU A 58 12.54 -4.05 -20.93
C LEU A 58 12.50 -5.55 -20.67
N CYS A 59 12.38 -6.35 -21.72
CA CYS A 59 12.49 -7.80 -21.58
C CYS A 59 13.95 -8.22 -21.30
N LYS A 60 14.17 -9.49 -20.93
CA LYS A 60 15.52 -10.03 -20.68
C LYS A 60 16.49 -9.88 -21.87
N ALA A 61 15.97 -9.76 -23.10
CA ALA A 61 16.76 -9.52 -24.30
C ALA A 61 16.96 -8.02 -24.62
N GLY A 62 16.66 -7.11 -23.68
CA GLY A 62 16.82 -5.66 -23.84
C GLY A 62 15.78 -4.98 -24.73
N LYS A 63 14.79 -5.71 -25.25
CA LYS A 63 13.74 -5.13 -26.11
C LYS A 63 12.63 -4.50 -25.27
N LYS A 64 12.20 -3.32 -25.69
CA LYS A 64 11.02 -2.63 -25.15
C LYS A 64 9.77 -3.48 -25.39
N ARG A 65 8.97 -3.67 -24.35
CA ARG A 65 7.67 -4.34 -24.42
C ARG A 65 6.62 -3.52 -23.70
N THR A 66 5.41 -3.60 -24.24
CA THR A 66 4.18 -3.10 -23.62
C THR A 66 3.23 -4.27 -23.50
N GLY A 67 2.49 -4.33 -22.41
CA GLY A 67 1.50 -5.36 -22.15
C GLY A 67 0.85 -5.15 -20.80
N THR A 68 0.26 -6.19 -20.26
CA THR A 68 -0.43 -6.18 -18.97
C THR A 68 0.52 -6.48 -17.80
N ARG A 69 0.13 -6.11 -16.58
CA ARG A 69 0.84 -6.51 -15.34
C ARG A 69 1.02 -8.02 -15.22
N GLY A 70 0.01 -8.79 -15.60
CA GLY A 70 0.05 -10.25 -15.59
C GLY A 70 1.12 -10.79 -16.54
N GLU A 71 1.21 -10.24 -17.75
CA GLU A 71 2.26 -10.60 -18.71
C GLU A 71 3.65 -10.20 -18.23
N PHE A 72 3.79 -9.01 -17.63
CA PHE A 72 5.04 -8.58 -17.01
C PHE A 72 5.50 -9.56 -15.92
N LEU A 73 4.63 -9.87 -14.96
CA LEU A 73 4.91 -10.80 -13.86
C LEU A 73 5.31 -12.19 -14.38
N LYS A 74 4.57 -12.71 -15.35
CA LYS A 74 4.82 -14.03 -15.95
C LYS A 74 6.15 -14.05 -16.71
N THR A 75 6.38 -13.07 -17.58
CA THR A 75 7.53 -13.09 -18.50
C THR A 75 8.85 -12.71 -17.83
N MET A 76 8.83 -11.77 -16.89
CA MET A 76 10.04 -11.29 -16.22
C MET A 76 10.41 -12.15 -15.02
N TYR A 77 9.42 -12.58 -14.24
CA TYR A 77 9.64 -13.21 -12.94
C TYR A 77 9.03 -14.61 -12.81
N GLY A 78 8.31 -15.12 -13.82
CA GLY A 78 7.63 -16.42 -13.71
C GLY A 78 6.48 -16.43 -12.69
N LEU A 79 5.97 -15.25 -12.31
CA LEU A 79 4.96 -15.10 -11.27
C LEU A 79 3.55 -14.99 -11.86
N LYS A 80 2.56 -15.45 -11.08
CA LYS A 80 1.14 -15.14 -11.33
C LYS A 80 0.71 -13.93 -10.48
N PRO A 81 -0.24 -13.09 -10.96
CA PRO A 81 -0.87 -12.07 -10.13
C PRO A 81 -1.41 -12.65 -8.82
N ARG A 82 -1.29 -11.92 -7.70
CA ARG A 82 -1.73 -12.41 -6.38
C ARG A 82 -3.23 -12.69 -6.28
N ILE A 83 -4.03 -12.03 -7.12
CA ILE A 83 -5.47 -12.29 -7.26
C ILE A 83 -5.77 -13.69 -7.81
N ASN A 84 -4.78 -14.33 -8.48
CA ASN A 84 -4.91 -15.61 -9.16
C ASN A 84 -4.14 -16.75 -8.44
N LEU A 85 -3.79 -16.56 -7.16
CA LEU A 85 -3.05 -17.55 -6.35
C LEU A 85 -3.94 -18.45 -5.49
N GLY A 86 -5.26 -18.26 -5.49
CA GLY A 86 -6.20 -19.09 -4.75
C GLY A 86 -5.91 -19.13 -3.24
N ALA A 87 -5.77 -20.35 -2.69
CA ALA A 87 -5.57 -20.60 -1.27
C ALA A 87 -4.12 -20.40 -0.77
N LEU A 88 -3.18 -20.01 -1.65
CA LEU A 88 -1.80 -19.76 -1.24
C LEU A 88 -1.70 -18.56 -0.29
N SER A 89 -0.79 -18.63 0.68
CA SER A 89 -0.62 -17.59 1.70
C SER A 89 -0.19 -16.22 1.16
N SER A 90 0.35 -16.19 -0.05
CA SER A 90 0.75 -14.98 -0.79
C SER A 90 -0.40 -14.36 -1.59
N SER A 91 -1.56 -15.02 -1.66
CA SER A 91 -2.74 -14.50 -2.34
C SER A 91 -3.24 -13.21 -1.69
N ALA A 92 -3.87 -12.37 -2.51
CA ALA A 92 -4.47 -11.13 -2.06
C ALA A 92 -5.61 -10.71 -2.97
N GLY A 93 -6.72 -10.32 -2.36
CA GLY A 93 -7.90 -9.90 -3.09
C GLY A 93 -7.76 -8.50 -3.69
N TRP A 94 -8.47 -8.27 -4.79
CA TRP A 94 -8.68 -6.95 -5.37
C TRP A 94 -10.18 -6.67 -5.46
N LYS A 95 -10.73 -5.97 -4.46
CA LYS A 95 -12.19 -5.79 -4.31
C LYS A 95 -12.80 -4.74 -5.25
N GLY A 96 -12.14 -4.47 -6.39
CA GLY A 96 -12.48 -3.42 -7.31
C GLY A 96 -12.37 -2.03 -6.66
N ILE A 97 -11.35 -1.28 -7.04
CA ILE A 97 -11.16 0.09 -6.58
C ILE A 97 -11.80 1.09 -7.55
N LYS A 98 -12.06 2.30 -7.12
CA LYS A 98 -12.33 3.41 -8.06
C LYS A 98 -10.99 3.81 -8.70
N TYR A 99 -10.92 3.79 -10.02
CA TYR A 99 -9.76 4.27 -10.77
C TYR A 99 -9.84 5.78 -10.98
N ASP A 100 -8.71 6.45 -10.84
CA ASP A 100 -8.53 7.84 -11.27
C ASP A 100 -8.35 7.89 -12.79
N ASP A 101 -7.66 6.89 -13.37
CA ASP A 101 -7.62 6.64 -14.82
C ASP A 101 -8.13 5.24 -15.14
N LYS A 102 -9.26 5.18 -15.84
CA LYS A 102 -9.90 3.92 -16.24
C LYS A 102 -9.18 3.21 -17.38
N ASN A 103 -8.47 3.92 -18.25
CA ASN A 103 -7.80 3.32 -19.40
C ASN A 103 -6.57 2.52 -18.95
N THR A 104 -5.85 3.05 -17.96
CA THR A 104 -4.69 2.38 -17.35
C THR A 104 -5.05 1.53 -16.13
N GLU A 105 -6.30 1.60 -15.66
CA GLU A 105 -6.80 0.97 -14.44
C GLU A 105 -5.96 1.30 -13.20
N THR A 106 -5.65 2.59 -13.05
CA THR A 106 -4.80 3.12 -11.97
C THR A 106 -5.57 4.05 -11.04
N SER A 107 -5.11 4.16 -9.80
CA SER A 107 -5.60 5.11 -8.79
C SER A 107 -4.43 5.59 -7.95
N ILE A 108 -4.38 6.89 -7.71
CA ILE A 108 -3.38 7.52 -6.86
C ILE A 108 -3.75 7.24 -5.41
N MET A 109 -2.77 6.84 -4.60
CA MET A 109 -2.91 6.75 -3.16
C MET A 109 -2.69 8.14 -2.55
N TRP A 110 -3.80 8.83 -2.31
CA TRP A 110 -3.80 10.15 -1.68
C TRP A 110 -3.54 10.05 -0.18
N PHE A 111 -2.70 10.95 0.34
CA PHE A 111 -2.44 11.06 1.78
C PHE A 111 -3.14 12.28 2.36
N ILE A 112 -3.72 12.15 3.56
CA ILE A 112 -4.47 13.24 4.22
C ILE A 112 -3.59 14.38 4.76
N ARG A 113 -2.27 14.23 4.65
CA ARG A 113 -1.26 15.15 5.18
C ARG A 113 -0.08 15.20 4.22
N GLU A 114 0.20 16.37 3.68
CA GLU A 114 1.30 16.58 2.71
C GLU A 114 2.67 16.24 3.31
N GLU A 115 2.87 16.54 4.61
CA GLU A 115 4.11 16.23 5.33
C GLU A 115 4.42 14.73 5.35
N VAL A 116 3.39 13.87 5.26
CA VAL A 116 3.55 12.42 5.20
C VAL A 116 4.17 12.00 3.86
N GLU A 117 3.82 12.65 2.75
CA GLU A 117 4.36 12.30 1.43
C GLU A 117 5.86 12.62 1.33
N ARG A 118 6.29 13.74 1.94
CA ARG A 118 7.71 14.11 2.03
C ARG A 118 8.48 13.15 2.91
N TYR A 119 7.94 12.80 4.08
CA TYR A 119 8.61 11.85 4.97
C TYR A 119 8.65 10.44 4.38
N LEU A 120 7.59 10.02 3.69
CA LEU A 120 7.56 8.78 2.93
C LEU A 120 8.64 8.75 1.84
N LEU A 121 8.93 9.89 1.20
CA LEU A 121 10.03 9.96 0.22
C LEU A 121 11.38 9.68 0.88
N THR A 122 11.66 10.30 2.04
CA THR A 122 12.89 10.03 2.80
C THR A 122 13.00 8.55 3.17
N LEU A 123 11.91 7.97 3.69
CA LEU A 123 11.88 6.56 4.07
C LEU A 123 11.96 5.62 2.85
N HIS A 124 11.39 6.00 1.72
CA HIS A 124 11.46 5.25 0.47
C HIS A 124 12.90 5.12 0.00
N ILE A 125 13.65 6.24 -0.05
CA ILE A 125 15.07 6.23 -0.44
C ILE A 125 15.84 5.30 0.50
N GLN A 126 15.70 5.49 1.81
CA GLN A 126 16.35 4.62 2.81
C GLN A 126 15.96 3.15 2.63
N TYR A 127 14.68 2.85 2.40
CA TYR A 127 14.20 1.48 2.21
C TYR A 127 14.77 0.85 0.94
N MET A 128 14.87 1.60 -0.15
CA MET A 128 15.46 1.13 -1.39
C MET A 128 16.95 0.86 -1.26
N GLU A 129 17.68 1.69 -0.51
CA GLU A 129 19.12 1.54 -0.28
C GLU A 129 19.46 0.41 0.71
N GLU A 130 18.75 0.31 1.83
CA GLU A 130 19.12 -0.57 2.95
C GLU A 130 18.46 -1.95 2.92
N VAL A 131 17.36 -2.12 2.16
CA VAL A 131 16.55 -3.35 2.25
C VAL A 131 16.07 -3.82 0.89
N ARG A 132 15.30 -2.99 0.19
CA ARG A 132 14.59 -3.44 -1.00
C ARG A 132 15.52 -3.62 -2.20
N GLY A 133 16.58 -2.81 -2.31
CA GLY A 133 17.56 -2.89 -3.39
C GLY A 133 18.30 -4.23 -3.48
N GLU A 134 18.39 -4.98 -2.37
CA GLU A 134 19.06 -6.28 -2.33
C GLU A 134 18.30 -7.40 -3.08
N TYR A 135 17.00 -7.23 -3.32
CA TYR A 135 16.12 -8.33 -3.76
C TYR A 135 15.50 -8.12 -5.15
N SER A 136 16.23 -8.39 -6.22
CA SER A 136 15.74 -8.16 -7.59
C SER A 136 14.90 -9.30 -8.21
N HIS A 137 14.68 -10.40 -7.48
CA HIS A 137 14.04 -11.61 -8.03
C HIS A 137 12.50 -11.54 -8.16
N HIS A 138 11.88 -10.44 -7.72
CA HIS A 138 10.46 -10.14 -7.93
C HIS A 138 10.24 -8.61 -7.95
N PRO A 139 9.07 -8.11 -8.45
CA PRO A 139 8.83 -6.67 -8.56
C PRO A 139 8.03 -6.07 -7.40
N TYR A 140 7.49 -6.85 -6.46
CA TYR A 140 6.71 -6.32 -5.33
C TYR A 140 7.54 -5.36 -4.47
N TYR A 141 6.93 -4.25 -4.05
CA TYR A 141 7.61 -3.20 -3.29
C TYR A 141 7.96 -3.66 -1.88
N PHE A 142 7.03 -4.29 -1.16
CA PHE A 142 7.28 -4.75 0.21
C PHE A 142 7.81 -6.19 0.26
N VAL A 143 8.94 -6.37 0.97
CA VAL A 143 9.56 -7.68 1.23
C VAL A 143 9.48 -8.11 2.70
N ASN A 144 9.49 -9.42 2.95
CA ASN A 144 9.71 -9.99 4.28
C ASN A 144 11.21 -9.96 4.66
N GLN A 145 11.59 -10.58 5.78
CA GLN A 145 12.99 -10.62 6.24
C GLN A 145 13.92 -11.49 5.36
N ASN A 146 13.35 -12.36 4.53
CA ASN A 146 14.08 -13.22 3.60
C ASN A 146 14.18 -12.61 2.19
N GLY A 147 13.59 -11.43 1.98
CA GLY A 147 13.50 -10.81 0.67
C GLY A 147 12.34 -11.27 -0.20
N ASP A 148 11.47 -12.18 0.25
CA ASP A 148 10.30 -12.61 -0.51
C ASP A 148 9.17 -11.57 -0.45
N PRO A 149 8.19 -11.60 -1.37
CA PRO A 149 7.08 -10.66 -1.35
C PRO A 149 6.29 -10.76 -0.04
N MET A 150 6.13 -9.62 0.66
CA MET A 150 5.41 -9.58 1.93
C MET A 150 3.95 -10.04 1.73
N THR A 151 3.44 -10.89 2.63
CA THR A 151 2.05 -11.33 2.61
C THR A 151 1.14 -10.39 3.40
N GLN A 152 -0.15 -10.38 3.09
CA GLN A 152 -1.13 -9.59 3.85
C GLN A 152 -1.12 -9.97 5.35
N LYS A 153 -1.00 -11.27 5.66
CA LYS A 153 -0.86 -11.76 7.04
C LYS A 153 0.39 -11.18 7.72
N SER A 154 1.52 -11.12 7.01
CA SER A 154 2.76 -10.55 7.56
C SER A 154 2.64 -9.06 7.80
N MET A 155 2.01 -8.31 6.89
CA MET A 155 1.71 -6.89 7.07
C MET A 155 0.81 -6.65 8.28
N SER A 156 -0.27 -7.42 8.41
CA SER A 156 -1.15 -7.36 9.59
C SER A 156 -0.39 -7.62 10.90
N LYS A 157 0.51 -8.61 10.91
CA LYS A 157 1.37 -8.88 12.07
C LYS A 157 2.30 -7.71 12.37
N ALA A 158 2.96 -7.12 11.37
CA ALA A 158 3.86 -5.99 11.56
C ALA A 158 3.14 -4.79 12.21
N ILE A 159 1.96 -4.43 11.69
CA ILE A 159 1.11 -3.38 12.27
C ILE A 159 0.72 -3.72 13.70
N HIS A 160 0.26 -4.96 13.95
CA HIS A 160 -0.14 -5.39 15.29
C HIS A 160 1.01 -5.33 16.30
N SER A 161 2.20 -5.80 15.91
CA SER A 161 3.40 -5.75 16.74
C SER A 161 3.82 -4.32 17.05
N ALA A 162 3.70 -3.39 16.10
CA ALA A 162 3.97 -1.97 16.34
C ALA A 162 3.03 -1.37 17.39
N CYS A 163 1.72 -1.63 17.28
CA CYS A 163 0.75 -1.19 18.28
C CYS A 163 1.06 -1.79 19.66
N LYS A 164 1.35 -3.09 19.74
CA LYS A 164 1.66 -3.79 21.00
C LYS A 164 2.91 -3.24 21.70
N ARG A 165 3.95 -2.87 20.93
CA ARG A 165 5.13 -2.20 21.50
C ARG A 165 4.77 -0.86 22.13
N LEU A 166 3.93 -0.08 21.45
CA LEU A 166 3.49 1.22 21.96
C LEU A 166 2.65 1.08 23.24
N GLU A 167 1.69 0.15 23.25
CA GLU A 167 0.88 -0.18 24.44
C GLU A 167 1.76 -0.52 25.64
N LYS A 168 2.74 -1.42 25.45
CA LYS A 168 3.66 -1.83 26.52
C LYS A 168 4.53 -0.67 27.02
N LYS A 169 5.03 0.18 26.11
CA LYS A 169 5.94 1.28 26.47
C LYS A 169 5.24 2.37 27.28
N TYR A 170 4.00 2.71 26.93
CA TYR A 170 3.28 3.84 27.52
C TYR A 170 2.16 3.45 28.48
N GLY A 171 1.92 2.15 28.69
CA GLY A 171 0.82 1.68 29.53
C GLY A 171 -0.57 2.05 28.98
N ILE A 172 -0.69 2.25 27.66
CA ILE A 172 -1.95 2.60 26.99
C ILE A 172 -2.61 1.36 26.38
N ASN A 173 -3.93 1.39 26.22
CA ASN A 173 -4.66 0.38 25.48
C ASN A 173 -5.07 0.92 24.10
N LEU A 174 -4.66 0.25 23.03
CA LEU A 174 -5.04 0.56 21.65
C LEU A 174 -6.07 -0.44 21.11
N ASP A 175 -6.75 -1.21 21.96
CA ASP A 175 -7.84 -2.09 21.54
C ASP A 175 -8.93 -1.32 20.81
N GLY A 176 -9.25 -1.80 19.60
CA GLY A 176 -10.01 -1.09 18.58
C GLY A 176 -9.17 -0.49 17.45
N ARG A 177 -7.84 -0.38 17.58
CA ARG A 177 -6.90 0.19 16.58
C ARG A 177 -5.94 -0.83 15.92
N ARG A 178 -6.34 -2.10 15.79
CA ARG A 178 -5.60 -3.15 15.04
C ARG A 178 -5.99 -3.30 13.53
N GLY A 179 -5.03 -3.04 12.62
CA GLY A 179 -5.01 -3.50 11.21
C GLY A 179 -6.14 -3.01 10.28
N HIS A 180 -7.30 -3.67 10.32
CA HIS A 180 -8.51 -3.21 9.62
C HIS A 180 -9.05 -1.92 10.26
N SER A 181 -8.77 -1.74 11.53
CA SER A 181 -9.03 -0.51 12.27
C SER A 181 -8.28 0.71 11.76
N LEU A 182 -7.09 0.59 11.15
CA LEU A 182 -6.34 1.79 10.73
C LEU A 182 -7.06 2.43 9.56
N ARG A 183 -7.60 1.61 8.66
CA ARG A 183 -8.51 2.05 7.61
C ARG A 183 -9.81 2.64 8.17
N HIS A 184 -10.44 1.99 9.16
CA HIS A 184 -11.67 2.51 9.76
C HIS A 184 -11.42 3.81 10.56
N HIS A 185 -10.34 3.85 11.33
CA HIS A 185 -9.87 5.03 12.04
C HIS A 185 -9.53 6.16 11.07
N TYR A 186 -8.90 5.85 9.94
CA TYR A 186 -8.68 6.81 8.86
C TYR A 186 -10.01 7.38 8.36
N GLY A 187 -11.01 6.52 8.08
CA GLY A 187 -12.34 6.96 7.64
C GLY A 187 -13.02 7.88 8.65
N PHE A 188 -13.09 7.45 9.91
CA PHE A 188 -13.61 8.22 11.04
C PHE A 188 -12.86 9.54 11.22
N TYR A 189 -11.53 9.52 11.22
CA TYR A 189 -10.72 10.72 11.38
C TYR A 189 -10.96 11.72 10.25
N CYS A 190 -11.10 11.26 9.01
CA CYS A 190 -11.43 12.13 7.88
C CYS A 190 -12.83 12.74 8.01
N ALA A 191 -13.82 11.94 8.42
CA ALA A 191 -15.21 12.37 8.51
C ALA A 191 -15.47 13.26 9.74
N ASP A 192 -15.11 12.78 10.93
CA ASP A 192 -15.53 13.38 12.19
C ASP A 192 -14.54 14.42 12.72
N VAL A 193 -13.24 14.25 12.44
CA VAL A 193 -12.21 15.17 12.94
C VAL A 193 -11.83 16.21 11.90
N LEU A 194 -11.53 15.78 10.67
CA LEU A 194 -11.15 16.70 9.59
C LEU A 194 -12.37 17.31 8.86
N GLN A 195 -13.57 16.77 9.08
CA GLN A 195 -14.80 17.21 8.41
C GLN A 195 -14.66 17.28 6.88
N MET A 196 -13.95 16.30 6.32
CA MET A 196 -13.71 16.22 4.87
C MET A 196 -15.01 15.87 4.13
N ASP A 197 -15.16 16.44 2.94
CA ASP A 197 -16.26 16.07 2.04
C ASP A 197 -16.28 14.55 1.74
N LEU A 198 -17.47 13.96 1.77
CA LEU A 198 -17.65 12.52 1.64
C LEU A 198 -17.17 11.98 0.28
N LEU A 199 -17.21 12.78 -0.79
CA LEU A 199 -16.68 12.39 -2.10
C LEU A 199 -15.15 12.36 -2.08
N MET A 200 -14.50 13.25 -1.32
CA MET A 200 -13.04 13.19 -1.09
C MET A 200 -12.66 11.95 -0.30
N ILE A 201 -13.35 11.65 0.81
CA ILE A 201 -13.09 10.44 1.61
C ILE A 201 -13.28 9.19 0.73
N ARG A 202 -14.37 9.13 -0.04
CA ARG A 202 -14.63 8.03 -0.99
C ARG A 202 -13.50 7.88 -2.00
N LYS A 203 -12.98 9.00 -2.55
CA LYS A 203 -11.87 9.00 -3.50
C LYS A 203 -10.61 8.44 -2.84
N TYR A 204 -10.21 8.97 -1.70
CA TYR A 204 -8.96 8.58 -1.03
C TYR A 204 -9.00 7.11 -0.59
N MET A 205 -10.14 6.66 -0.08
CA MET A 205 -10.34 5.26 0.31
C MET A 205 -10.54 4.29 -0.86
N GLY A 206 -10.67 4.79 -2.10
CA GLY A 206 -10.85 3.97 -3.30
C GLY A 206 -12.21 3.27 -3.38
N HIS A 207 -13.24 3.80 -2.72
CA HIS A 207 -14.56 3.20 -2.66
C HIS A 207 -15.34 3.39 -3.98
N LYS A 208 -15.77 2.27 -4.58
CA LYS A 208 -16.62 2.30 -5.79
C LYS A 208 -17.99 2.91 -5.51
N GLN A 209 -18.62 2.56 -4.40
CA GLN A 209 -19.94 3.07 -4.01
C GLN A 209 -19.82 4.07 -2.86
N LEU A 210 -20.68 5.10 -2.86
CA LEU A 210 -20.70 6.10 -1.80
C LEU A 210 -21.17 5.50 -0.47
N SER A 211 -22.10 4.53 -0.52
CA SER A 211 -22.61 3.78 0.64
C SER A 211 -21.50 3.12 1.47
N SER A 212 -20.42 2.66 0.83
CA SER A 212 -19.26 2.09 1.54
C SER A 212 -18.48 3.12 2.37
N THR A 213 -18.70 4.41 2.13
CA THR A 213 -18.05 5.54 2.83
C THR A 213 -19.01 6.17 3.84
N ALA A 214 -20.31 6.18 3.56
CA ALA A 214 -21.35 6.73 4.43
C ALA A 214 -21.39 6.07 5.83
N ILE A 215 -20.82 4.87 5.99
CA ILE A 215 -20.66 4.23 7.30
C ILE A 215 -19.78 5.00 8.29
N TYR A 216 -19.01 5.99 7.81
CA TYR A 216 -18.11 6.82 8.61
C TYR A 216 -18.70 8.18 8.98
N THR A 217 -19.89 8.52 8.48
CA THR A 217 -20.58 9.76 8.79
C THR A 217 -21.76 9.42 9.68
N HIS A 218 -21.78 9.94 10.90
CA HIS A 218 -22.88 9.83 11.86
C HIS A 218 -23.68 11.13 11.94
#